data_AF-C5T7I9-F1
#
_entry.id   AF-C5T7I9-F1
#
_cell.length_a   1.000
_cell.length_b   1.000
_cell.length_c   1.000
_cell.angle_alpha   90.00
_cell.angle_beta   90.00
_cell.angle_gamma   90.00
#
_symmetry.space_group_name_H-M   'P 1'
#
loop_
_entity.id
_entity.type
_entity.pdbx_description
1 polymer ?
#
loop_
_entity_poly.entity_id
_entity_poly.type
_entity_poly.pdbx_seq_one_letter_code
_entity_poly.pdbx_strand_id
1 'polypeptide(L)' 'MLASRFASHSPALRSDYPLSDDQIRRVAPSIFADAPHESRSERYSYIP' A
#
# COMPACT_ATOMS: atom_id res chain seq x y z
N MET A 1 12.80 7.15 10.17
CA MET A 1 13.66 6.20 9.42
C MET A 1 12.86 5.59 8.29
N LEU A 2 13.34 5.70 7.05
CA LEU A 2 12.78 4.98 5.90
C LEU A 2 13.16 3.49 6.03
N ALA A 3 12.22 2.58 5.81
CA ALA A 3 12.50 1.15 5.91
C ALA A 3 13.40 0.70 4.74
N SER A 4 14.59 0.20 5.04
CA SER A 4 15.53 -0.34 4.03
C SER A 4 15.33 -1.84 3.75
N ARG A 5 14.43 -2.50 4.48
CA ARG A 5 14.14 -3.93 4.35
C ARG A 5 12.68 -4.21 4.70
N PHE A 6 12.02 -5.00 3.85
CA PHE A 6 10.68 -5.54 4.10
C PHE A 6 10.78 -6.98 4.64
N ALA A 7 9.68 -7.49 5.22
CA ALA A 7 9.63 -8.88 5.69
C ALA A 7 9.73 -9.85 4.51
N SER A 8 10.26 -11.06 4.76
CA SER A 8 10.54 -12.06 3.72
C SER A 8 9.33 -12.46 2.86
N HIS A 9 8.13 -12.34 3.40
CA HIS A 9 6.86 -12.68 2.72
C HIS A 9 6.01 -11.45 2.41
N SER A 10 6.61 -10.26 2.39
CA SER A 10 5.90 -9.07 1.93
C SER A 10 5.52 -9.22 0.44
N PRO A 11 4.26 -8.94 0.06
CA PRO A 11 3.85 -9.02 -1.33
C PRO A 11 4.64 -8.03 -2.17
N ALA A 12 5.16 -8.48 -3.32
CA ALA A 12 5.87 -7.66 -4.28
C ALA A 12 5.38 -7.99 -5.69
N LEU A 13 5.04 -6.95 -6.45
CA LEU A 13 4.69 -7.04 -7.87
C LEU A 13 5.57 -6.07 -8.64
N ARG A 14 6.22 -6.55 -9.70
CA ARG A 14 7.04 -5.74 -10.61
C ARG A 14 6.53 -5.92 -12.03
N SER A 15 6.45 -4.82 -12.77
CA SER A 15 5.96 -4.78 -14.14
C SER A 15 6.71 -3.65 -14.87
N ASP A 16 7.02 -3.87 -16.15
CA ASP A 16 7.62 -2.85 -17.03
C ASP A 16 6.56 -1.85 -17.55
N TYR A 17 5.28 -2.14 -17.30
CA TYR A 17 4.13 -1.34 -17.67
C TYR A 17 3.29 -0.96 -16.43
N PRO A 18 2.48 0.12 -16.49
CA PRO A 18 1.59 0.50 -15.41
C PRO A 18 0.68 -0.66 -14.97
N LEU A 19 0.51 -0.81 -13.66
CA LEU A 19 -0.39 -1.81 -13.09
C LEU A 19 -1.84 -1.34 -13.19
N SER A 20 -2.75 -2.26 -13.49
CA SER A 20 -4.19 -2.05 -13.35
C SER A 20 -4.64 -2.06 -11.90
N ASP A 21 -5.77 -1.41 -11.60
CA ASP A 21 -6.33 -1.38 -10.25
C ASP A 21 -6.56 -2.78 -9.66
N ASP A 22 -6.99 -3.74 -10.48
CA ASP A 22 -7.18 -5.13 -10.05
C ASP A 22 -5.85 -5.79 -9.63
N GLN A 23 -4.76 -5.50 -10.36
CA GLN A 23 -3.43 -5.99 -10.00
C GLN A 23 -2.93 -5.36 -8.71
N ILE A 24 -3.16 -4.06 -8.51
CA ILE A 24 -2.78 -3.36 -7.28
C ILE A 24 -3.62 -3.88 -6.10
N ARG A 25 -4.93 -4.08 -6.27
CA ARG A 25 -5.84 -4.59 -5.24
C ARG A 25 -5.41 -5.97 -4.73
N ARG A 26 -4.81 -6.80 -5.58
CA ARG A 26 -4.27 -8.11 -5.19
C ARG A 26 -3.10 -8.02 -4.21
N VAL A 27 -2.23 -7.01 -4.35
CA VAL A 27 -1.00 -6.89 -3.52
C VAL A 27 -1.12 -5.86 -2.40
N ALA A 28 -2.01 -4.89 -2.54
CA ALA A 28 -2.22 -3.81 -1.60
C ALA A 28 -3.73 -3.48 -1.47
N PRO A 29 -4.56 -4.42 -0.99
CA PRO A 29 -6.02 -4.23 -0.96
C PRO A 29 -6.46 -3.05 -0.08
N SER A 30 -5.71 -2.77 1.01
CA SER A 30 -6.07 -1.75 2.00
C SER A 30 -6.03 -0.32 1.49
N ILE A 31 -5.35 -0.04 0.37
CA ILE A 31 -5.29 1.32 -0.19
C ILE A 31 -6.60 1.72 -0.87
N PHE A 32 -7.42 0.73 -1.23
CA PHE A 32 -8.75 0.91 -1.83
C PHE A 32 -9.88 0.80 -0.80
N ALA A 33 -9.55 0.88 0.49
CA ALA A 33 -10.56 0.89 1.54
C ALA A 33 -11.36 2.20 1.47
N ASP A 34 -12.69 2.12 1.60
CA ASP A 34 -13.59 3.28 1.52
C ASP A 34 -13.37 4.28 2.66
N ALA A 35 -12.86 3.79 3.79
CA ALA A 35 -12.58 4.59 4.98
C ALA A 35 -11.13 4.42 5.43
N PRO A 36 -10.50 5.48 5.96
CA PRO A 36 -9.18 5.40 6.59
C PRO A 36 -9.15 4.39 7.75
N HIS A 37 -8.05 3.68 7.93
CA HIS A 37 -7.90 2.74 9.04
C HIS A 37 -7.79 3.46 10.39
N GLU A 38 -8.80 3.32 11.26
CA GLU A 38 -8.85 3.92 12.62
C GLU A 38 -7.51 3.90 13.38
N SER A 39 -6.82 2.75 13.39
CA SER A 39 -5.56 2.58 14.13
C SER A 39 -4.35 3.38 13.60
N ARG A 40 -4.41 3.88 12.36
CA ARG A 40 -3.28 4.52 11.67
C ARG A 40 -3.63 5.90 11.14
N SER A 41 -4.89 6.21 10.89
CA SER A 41 -5.33 7.48 10.31
C SER A 41 -4.95 8.69 11.17
N GLU A 42 -5.05 8.59 12.49
CA GLU A 42 -4.65 9.67 13.41
C GLU A 42 -3.16 10.04 13.30
N ARG A 43 -2.32 9.10 12.87
CA ARG A 43 -0.86 9.29 12.76
C ARG A 43 -0.41 9.81 11.39
N TYR A 44 -1.26 9.74 10.37
CA TYR A 44 -0.88 10.09 9.01
C TYR A 44 -1.94 11.03 8.42
N SER A 45 -1.60 12.32 8.36
CA SER A 45 -2.40 13.33 7.66
C SER A 45 -2.13 13.27 6.15
N TYR A 46 -3.12 13.69 5.36
CA TYR A 46 -2.95 13.89 3.92
C TYR A 46 -1.78 14.86 3.66
N ILE A 47 -0.88 14.48 2.74
CA ILE A 47 0.21 15.33 2.28
C ILE A 47 -0.25 15.95 0.96
N PRO A 48 -0.42 17.28 0.89
CA PRO A 48 -0.84 17.98 -0.32
C PRO A 48 0.24 18.03 -1.40
#